data_AF-A0AAJ0UIT2-F1
#
_entry.id   AF-A0AAJ0UIT2-F1
#
_cell.length_a   1.000
_cell.length_b   1.000
_cell.length_c   1.000
_cell.angle_alpha   90.00
_cell.angle_beta   90.00
_cell.angle_gamma   90.00
#
_symmetry.space_group_name_H-M   'P 1'
#
loop_
_entity.id
_entity.type
_entity.pdbx_description
1 polymer ?
#
loop_
_entity_poly.entity_id
_entity_poly.type
_entity_poly.pdbx_seq_one_letter_code
_entity_poly.pdbx_strand_id
1 'polypeptide(L)' 'MEKPFGHDLDSAQLLHVVVAEGFDESQLYRIDHYLGKKTVQNILFFRFSKVQ' A
#
# COMPACT_ATOMS: atom_id res chain seq x y z
N MET A 1 2.76 6.16 -6.76
CA MET A 1 2.95 5.16 -7.84
C MET A 1 1.67 4.37 -8.00
N GLU A 2 1.27 4.09 -9.24
CA GLU A 2 0.10 3.27 -9.59
C GLU A 2 0.54 1.86 -10.02
N LYS A 3 -0.37 0.90 -9.89
CA LYS A 3 -0.16 -0.51 -10.26
C LYS A 3 0.11 -0.68 -11.78
N PRO A 4 0.78 -1.76 -12.22
CA PRO A 4 1.23 -2.93 -11.44
C PRO A 4 2.51 -2.67 -10.63
N PHE A 5 2.63 -3.36 -9.49
CA PHE A 5 3.81 -3.27 -8.61
C PHE A 5 4.67 -4.54 -8.73
N GLY A 6 4.99 -4.92 -9.97
CA GLY A 6 5.47 -6.26 -10.31
C GLY A 6 4.32 -7.20 -10.71
N HIS A 7 4.69 -8.31 -11.33
CA HIS A 7 3.77 -9.36 -11.79
C HIS A 7 3.92 -10.66 -11.00
N ASP A 8 5.00 -10.76 -10.23
CA ASP A 8 5.36 -11.85 -9.32
C ASP A 8 6.25 -11.28 -8.20
N LEU A 9 6.71 -12.15 -7.31
CA LEU A 9 7.56 -11.75 -6.18
C LEU A 9 8.88 -11.12 -6.66
N ASP A 10 9.55 -11.76 -7.61
CA ASP A 10 10.89 -11.34 -8.05
C ASP A 10 10.85 -9.98 -8.75
N SER A 11 9.88 -9.76 -9.62
CA SER A 11 9.67 -8.46 -10.28
C SER A 11 9.24 -7.35 -9.32
N ALA A 12 8.47 -7.67 -8.27
CA ALA A 12 8.09 -6.71 -7.23
C ALA A 12 9.30 -6.31 -6.36
N GLN A 13 10.17 -7.26 -6.02
CA GLN A 13 11.41 -7.00 -5.30
C GLN A 13 12.37 -6.15 -6.13
N LEU A 14 12.54 -6.45 -7.42
CA LEU A 14 13.36 -5.65 -8.32
C LEU A 14 12.84 -4.21 -8.41
N LEU A 15 11.52 -4.04 -8.55
CA LEU A 15 10.89 -2.71 -8.56
C LEU A 15 11.16 -1.96 -7.26
N HIS A 16 11.08 -2.64 -6.11
CA HIS A 16 11.37 -2.02 -4.81
C HIS A 16 12.83 -1.54 -4.74
N VAL A 17 13.81 -2.36 -5.14
CA VAL A 17 15.23 -1.99 -5.13
C VAL A 17 15.49 -0.75 -5.99
N VAL A 18 15.00 -0.75 -7.23
CA VAL A 18 15.21 0.38 -8.16
C VAL A 18 14.58 1.66 -7.63
N VAL A 19 13.40 1.58 -7.00
CA VAL A 19 12.74 2.77 -6.44
C VAL A 19 13.47 3.27 -5.18
N ALA A 20 13.98 2.36 -4.35
CA ALA A 20 14.70 2.69 -3.12
C ALA A 20 16.07 3.37 -3.37
N GLU A 21 16.63 3.26 -4.58
CA GLU A 21 17.83 4.01 -4.97
C GLU A 21 17.58 5.52 -5.05
N GLY A 22 16.34 5.95 -5.29
CA GLY A 22 15.98 7.36 -5.50
C GLY A 22 15.09 7.98 -4.43
N PHE A 23 14.46 7.18 -3.58
CA PHE A 23 13.46 7.64 -2.60
C PHE A 23 13.54 6.85 -1.30
N ASP A 24 13.42 7.55 -0.18
CA ASP A 24 13.13 6.91 1.10
C ASP A 24 11.70 6.37 1.08
N GLU A 25 11.45 5.26 1.78
CA GLU A 25 10.13 4.61 1.81
C GLU A 25 9.03 5.55 2.35
N SER A 26 9.37 6.51 3.22
CA SER A 26 8.44 7.54 3.72
C SER A 26 7.93 8.50 2.64
N GLN A 27 8.62 8.58 1.50
CA GLN A 27 8.26 9.38 0.33
C GLN A 27 7.44 8.57 -0.69
N LEU A 28 7.29 7.25 -0.48
CA LEU A 28 6.64 6.34 -1.41
C LEU A 28 5.19 6.05 -1.04
N TYR A 29 4.28 6.57 -1.85
CA TYR A 29 2.85 6.28 -1.75
C TYR A 29 2.41 5.35 -2.89
N ARG A 30 2.23 4.06 -2.58
CA ARG A 30 1.67 3.06 -3.51
C ARG A 30 0.15 3.09 -3.42
N ILE A 31 -0.51 3.49 -4.49
CA ILE A 31 -1.95 3.72 -4.49
C ILE A 31 -2.66 2.38 -4.70
N ASP A 32 -3.51 2.02 -3.73
CA ASP A 32 -4.49 0.96 -3.89
C ASP A 32 -5.90 1.54 -3.71
N HIS A 33 -6.64 1.65 -4.81
CA HIS A 33 -7.98 2.22 -4.83
C HIS A 33 -9.00 1.49 -3.92
N TYR A 34 -8.77 0.23 -3.52
CA TYR A 34 -9.63 -0.43 -2.55
C TYR A 34 -9.49 0.18 -1.16
N LEU A 35 -8.28 0.61 -0.76
CA LEU A 35 -8.05 1.27 0.53
C LEU A 35 -8.77 2.62 0.64
N GLY A 36 -9.09 3.25 -0.48
CA GLY A 36 -9.90 4.48 -0.54
C GLY A 36 -11.40 4.26 -0.39
N LYS A 37 -11.90 3.03 -0.48
CA LYS A 37 -13.34 2.75 -0.37
C LYS A 37 -13.82 2.93 1.07
N LYS A 38 -14.91 3.67 1.26
CA LYS A 38 -15.48 3.96 2.59
C LYS A 38 -15.74 2.69 3.41
N THR A 39 -16.24 1.64 2.75
CA THR A 39 -16.52 0.34 3.38
C THR A 39 -15.25 -0.34 3.90
N VAL A 40 -14.13 -0.23 3.19
CA VAL A 40 -12.84 -0.80 3.59
C VAL A 40 -12.26 -0.04 4.78
N GLN A 41 -12.30 1.29 4.76
CA GLN A 41 -11.85 2.12 5.90
C GLN A 41 -12.65 1.85 7.18
N ASN A 42 -13.96 1.60 7.03
CA ASN A 42 -14.84 1.29 8.15
C ASN A 42 -14.46 -0.03 8.86
N ILE A 43 -13.73 -0.95 8.21
CA ILE A 43 -13.29 -2.22 8.86
C ILE A 43 -12.46 -1.92 10.10
N LEU A 44 -11.47 -1.04 10.01
CA LEU A 44 -10.60 -0.69 11.14
C LEU A 44 -11.39 0.02 12.24
N PHE A 45 -12.27 0.95 11.85
CA PHE A 45 -13.15 1.64 12.79
C PHE A 45 -14.02 0.64 13.58
N PHE A 46 -14.71 -0.28 12.90
CA PHE A 46 -15.56 -1.25 13.60
C PHE A 46 -14.78 -2.24 14.45
N ARG A 47 -13.57 -2.63 14.03
CA ARG A 47 -12.72 -3.56 14.79
C ARG A 47 -12.18 -2.98 16.10
N PHE A 48 -11.86 -1.68 16.12
CA PHE A 48 -11.09 -1.09 17.23
C PHE A 48 -11.78 0.06 17.96
N SER A 49 -12.83 0.67 17.41
CA SER A 49 -13.62 1.69 18.11
C SER A 49 -14.68 1.10 19.07
N LYS A 50 -14.69 -0.22 19.23
CA LYS A 50 -15.60 -0.99 20.10
C LYS A 50 -14.89 -1.50 21.37
N VAL A 51 -14.02 -0.71 21.97
CA VAL A 51 -13.55 -0.95 23.34
C VAL A 51 -14.34 -0.02 24.24
N GLN A 52 -15.37 -0.58 24.88
CA GLN A 52 -15.98 -0.02 26.08
C GLN A 52 -15.27 -0.58 27.31
#